data_AF-A0A543CK72-F1
#
_entry.id   AF-A0A543CK72-F1
#
_cell.length_a   1.000
_cell.length_b   1.000
_cell.length_c   1.000
_cell.angle_alpha   90.00
_cell.angle_beta   90.00
_cell.angle_gamma   90.00
#
_symmetry.space_group_name_H-M   'P 1'
#
loop_
_entity.id
_entity.type
_entity.pdbx_description
1 polymer ?
#
loop_
_entity_poly.entity_id
_entity_poly.type
_entity_poly.pdbx_seq_one_letter_code
_entity_poly.pdbx_strand_id
1 'polypeptide(L)'
;MAINVYMSGDQAEQELRSLFAWLQQESSVRRQALLSLESTPPAAGEMGGVLEGIKVVADEGFQAANFAIAYASWRATRSKRPKVTIKQAGIEITLDDADPETVEKIVTALKRDAP
;
A
#
# COMPACT_ATOMS: atom_id res chain seq x y z
N MET A 1 -3.01 13.82 -2.99
CA MET A 1 -3.43 12.81 -1.98
C MET A 1 -2.23 11.93 -1.62
N ALA A 2 -2.01 11.59 -0.35
CA ALA A 2 -0.91 10.69 0.05
C ALA A 2 -1.44 9.44 0.75
N ILE A 3 -1.04 8.26 0.28
CA ILE A 3 -1.42 6.95 0.81
C ILE A 3 -0.15 6.25 1.25
N ASN A 4 -0.07 5.85 2.52
CA ASN A 4 1.03 5.07 3.05
C ASN A 4 0.58 3.63 3.27
N VAL A 5 1.39 2.67 2.85
CA VAL A 5 1.09 1.24 2.96
C VAL A 5 2.17 0.58 3.80
N TYR A 6 1.76 -0.11 4.85
CA TYR A 6 2.62 -0.85 5.77
C TYR A 6 2.23 -2.32 5.72
N MET A 7 3.18 -3.22 5.96
CA MET A 7 2.91 -4.65 6.11
C MET A 7 3.54 -5.16 7.39
N SER A 8 3.00 -6.25 7.93
CA SER A 8 3.52 -6.87 9.15
C SER A 8 3.51 -8.38 9.03
N GLY A 9 4.53 -9.03 9.62
CA GLY A 9 4.76 -10.47 9.56
C GLY A 9 6.12 -10.84 8.99
N ASP A 10 6.45 -12.13 9.01
CA ASP A 10 7.80 -12.66 8.74
C ASP A 10 8.35 -12.33 7.34
N GLN A 11 7.50 -11.92 6.39
CA GLN A 11 7.87 -11.58 5.01
C GLN A 11 7.41 -10.18 4.60
N ALA A 12 7.09 -9.30 5.56
CA ALA A 12 6.53 -7.98 5.30
C ALA A 12 7.39 -7.13 4.35
N GLU A 13 8.70 -7.12 4.53
CA GLU A 13 9.61 -6.37 3.64
C GLU A 13 9.57 -6.91 2.20
N GLN A 14 9.62 -8.23 2.04
CA GLN A 14 9.63 -8.84 0.71
C GLN A 14 8.30 -8.61 -0.02
N GLU A 15 7.18 -8.71 0.70
CA GLU A 15 5.85 -8.40 0.19
C GLU A 15 5.68 -6.90 -0.14
N LEU A 16 6.22 -5.99 0.68
CA LEU A 16 6.24 -4.54 0.40
C LEU A 16 7.03 -4.24 -0.88
N ARG A 17 8.25 -4.80 -1.02
CA ARG A 17 9.04 -4.64 -2.25
C ARG A 17 8.29 -5.19 -3.47
N SER A 18 7.59 -6.30 -3.29
CA SER A 18 6.78 -6.94 -4.32
C SER A 18 5.59 -6.07 -4.74
N LEU A 19 4.88 -5.47 -3.77
CA LEU A 19 3.79 -4.51 -4.03
C LEU A 19 4.32 -3.25 -4.71
N PHE A 20 5.45 -2.71 -4.25
CA PHE A 20 6.07 -1.53 -4.86
C PHE A 20 6.45 -1.78 -6.32
N ALA A 21 7.04 -2.94 -6.62
CA ALA A 21 7.37 -3.33 -7.99
C ALA A 21 6.10 -3.48 -8.86
N TRP A 22 5.04 -4.08 -8.31
CA TRP A 22 3.75 -4.20 -8.99
C TRP A 22 3.12 -2.83 -9.31
N LEU A 23 3.06 -1.95 -8.31
CA LEU A 23 2.53 -0.59 -8.46
C LEU A 23 3.31 0.24 -9.49
N GLN A 24 4.63 0.03 -9.62
CA GLN A 24 5.42 0.68 -10.68
C GLN A 24 5.12 0.15 -12.09
N GLN A 25 4.67 -1.09 -12.21
CA GLN A 25 4.26 -1.67 -13.49
C GLN A 25 2.85 -1.25 -13.91
N GLU A 26 2.02 -0.83 -12.95
CA GLU A 26 0.67 -0.34 -13.21
C GLU A 26 0.67 1.00 -13.94
N SER A 27 0.16 0.98 -15.17
CA SER A 27 0.18 2.13 -16.10
C SER A 27 -0.52 3.38 -15.55
N SER A 28 -1.56 3.19 -14.74
CA SER A 28 -2.34 4.28 -14.13
C SER A 28 -1.58 4.88 -12.96
N VAL A 29 -0.96 4.04 -12.12
CA VAL A 29 -0.15 4.47 -10.98
C VAL A 29 1.09 5.20 -11.49
N ARG A 30 1.82 4.62 -12.45
CA ARG A 30 3.03 5.22 -13.02
C ARG A 30 2.81 6.60 -13.65
N ARG A 31 1.62 6.88 -14.17
CA ARG A 31 1.30 8.15 -14.85
C ARG A 31 0.74 9.22 -13.93
N GLN A 32 0.18 8.84 -12.78
CA GLN A 32 -0.63 9.73 -11.94
C GLN A 32 -0.24 9.68 -10.45
N ALA A 33 0.76 8.88 -10.10
CA ALA A 33 1.25 8.76 -8.74
C ALA A 33 2.78 8.62 -8.70
N LEU A 34 3.37 9.26 -7.70
CA LEU A 34 4.77 9.09 -7.33
C LEU A 34 4.87 8.05 -6.21
N LEU A 35 5.68 7.03 -6.43
CA LEU A 35 5.92 5.96 -5.46
C LEU A 35 7.26 6.20 -4.76
N SER A 36 7.30 6.01 -3.46
CA SER A 36 8.52 6.10 -2.64
C SER A 36 8.51 5.00 -1.59
N LEU A 37 9.67 4.41 -1.33
CA LEU A 37 9.84 3.45 -0.23
C LEU A 37 10.19 4.23 1.03
N GLU A 38 9.45 3.98 2.11
CA GLU A 38 9.74 4.50 3.44
C GLU A 38 10.51 3.42 4.22
N SER A 39 11.78 3.70 4.50
CA SER A 39 12.63 2.86 5.34
C SER A 39 12.96 3.63 6.61
N THR A 40 12.81 2.99 7.75
CA THR A 40 13.26 3.59 9.01
C THR A 40 14.72 3.24 9.23
N PRO A 41 15.55 4.23 9.62
CA PRO A 41 16.93 3.96 9.96
C PRO A 41 16.99 2.92 11.09
N PRO A 42 17.90 1.94 11.02
CA PRO A 42 18.01 0.94 12.07
C PRO A 42 18.29 1.60 13.41
N ALA A 43 17.69 1.09 14.48
CA ALA A 43 18.05 1.53 15.83
C ALA A 43 19.51 1.18 16.11
N ALA A 44 20.16 1.92 17.01
CA ALA A 44 21.56 1.69 17.35
C ALA A 44 21.75 0.24 17.89
N GLY A 45 22.34 -0.63 17.08
CA GLY A 45 22.55 -2.05 17.37
C GLY A 45 21.86 -3.03 16.42
N GLU A 46 20.97 -2.55 15.55
CA GLU A 46 20.34 -3.36 14.50
C GLU A 46 21.14 -3.24 13.18
N MET A 47 21.43 -4.39 12.55
CA MET A 47 22.05 -4.40 11.21
C MET A 47 20.95 -4.42 10.14
N GLY A 48 20.81 -3.30 9.41
CA GLY A 48 19.90 -3.15 8.27
C GLY A 48 18.61 -2.41 8.66
N GLY A 49 18.31 -1.31 7.97
CA GLY A 49 17.03 -0.62 8.15
C GLY A 49 15.88 -1.49 7.64
N VAL A 50 14.78 -1.50 8.37
CA VAL A 50 13.58 -2.24 7.97
C VAL A 50 12.80 -1.37 6.99
N LEU A 51 12.41 -1.95 5.85
CA LEU A 51 11.43 -1.31 4.98
C LEU A 51 10.10 -1.29 5.74
N GLU A 52 9.68 -0.10 6.19
CA GLU A 52 8.48 0.03 7.00
C GLU A 52 7.24 0.23 6.14
N GLY A 53 7.37 0.90 5.00
CA GLY A 53 6.22 1.14 4.15
C GLY A 53 6.51 1.65 2.75
N ILE A 54 5.42 1.85 2.01
CA ILE A 54 5.39 2.47 0.68
C ILE A 54 4.53 3.73 0.80
N LYS A 55 5.08 4.86 0.38
CA LYS A 55 4.35 6.10 0.21
C LYS A 55 3.97 6.27 -1.25
N VAL A 56 2.68 6.43 -1.50
CA VAL A 56 2.06 6.70 -2.80
C VAL A 56 1.51 8.12 -2.76
N VAL A 57 2.14 9.03 -3.47
CA VAL A 57 1.65 10.41 -3.64
C VAL A 57 0.92 10.49 -4.96
N ALA A 58 -0.40 10.55 -4.87
CA ALA A 58 -1.35 10.60 -5.97
C ALA A 58 -1.69 12.04 -6.34
N ASP A 59 -1.63 12.37 -7.64
CA ASP A 59 -2.13 13.64 -8.18
C ASP A 59 -3.67 13.70 -8.14
N GLU A 60 -4.26 14.88 -8.37
CA GLU A 60 -5.71 15.12 -8.33
C GLU A 60 -6.53 14.20 -9.26
N GLY A 61 -5.90 13.64 -10.30
CA GLY A 61 -6.54 12.69 -11.23
C GLY A 61 -6.49 11.21 -10.82
N PHE A 62 -5.74 10.85 -9.77
CA PHE A 62 -5.62 9.46 -9.34
C PHE A 62 -6.76 9.09 -8.39
N GLN A 63 -7.67 8.28 -8.89
CA GLN A 63 -8.83 7.83 -8.14
C GLN A 63 -8.44 6.72 -7.16
N ALA A 64 -8.96 6.78 -5.93
CA ALA A 64 -8.87 5.72 -4.92
C ALA A 64 -9.23 4.33 -5.47
N ALA A 65 -10.14 4.26 -6.44
CA ALA A 65 -10.53 3.03 -7.13
C ALA A 65 -9.38 2.39 -7.91
N ASN A 66 -8.52 3.17 -8.57
CA ASN A 66 -7.37 2.63 -9.31
C ASN A 66 -6.35 1.98 -8.36
N PHE A 67 -6.09 2.61 -7.22
CA PHE A 67 -5.25 2.02 -6.19
C PHE A 67 -5.86 0.73 -5.63
N ALA A 68 -7.15 0.76 -5.31
CA ALA A 68 -7.85 -0.41 -4.77
C ALA A 68 -7.82 -1.59 -5.75
N ILE A 69 -8.01 -1.35 -7.05
CA ILE A 69 -7.92 -2.37 -8.10
C ILE A 69 -6.49 -2.90 -8.20
N ALA A 70 -5.49 -2.03 -8.33
CA ALA A 70 -4.09 -2.43 -8.42
C ALA A 70 -3.66 -3.29 -7.22
N TYR A 71 -4.05 -2.87 -6.01
CA TYR A 71 -3.79 -3.60 -4.78
C TYR A 71 -4.52 -4.96 -4.75
N ALA A 72 -5.78 -5.02 -5.17
CA ALA A 72 -6.54 -6.27 -5.22
C ALA A 72 -5.96 -7.25 -6.25
N SER A 73 -5.54 -6.77 -7.42
CA SER A 73 -4.85 -7.57 -8.44
C SER A 73 -3.54 -8.14 -7.91
N TRP A 74 -2.72 -7.31 -7.25
CA TRP A 74 -1.52 -7.78 -6.56
C TRP A 74 -1.88 -8.85 -5.52
N ARG A 75 -2.87 -8.59 -4.65
CA ARG A 75 -3.29 -9.52 -3.59
C ARG A 75 -3.82 -10.85 -4.14
N ALA A 76 -4.51 -10.84 -5.28
CA ALA A 76 -5.06 -12.03 -5.93
C ALA A 76 -3.97 -12.98 -6.46
N THR A 77 -2.78 -12.48 -6.77
CA THR A 77 -1.67 -13.30 -7.26
C THR A 77 -0.90 -14.00 -6.14
N ARG A 78 -1.26 -13.80 -4.86
CA ARG A 78 -0.60 -14.42 -3.69
C ARG A 78 -1.48 -15.49 -3.07
N SER A 79 -0.87 -16.65 -2.78
CA SER A 79 -1.55 -17.77 -2.13
C SER A 79 -1.76 -17.56 -0.63
N LYS A 80 -0.87 -16.78 0.02
CA LYS A 80 -1.01 -16.33 1.40
C LYS A 80 -1.11 -14.82 1.39
N ARG A 81 -2.18 -14.27 1.95
CA ARG A 81 -2.40 -12.83 1.91
C ARG A 81 -1.82 -12.19 3.17
N PRO A 82 -0.75 -11.40 3.07
CA PRO A 82 -0.17 -10.75 4.25
C PRO A 82 -1.16 -9.74 4.84
N LYS A 83 -0.98 -9.44 6.13
CA LYS A 83 -1.68 -8.36 6.79
C LYS A 83 -1.10 -7.03 6.32
N VAL A 84 -1.92 -6.20 5.69
CA VAL A 84 -1.52 -4.92 5.11
C VAL A 84 -2.29 -3.81 5.80
N THR A 85 -1.61 -2.76 6.20
CA THR A 85 -2.19 -1.58 6.82
C THR A 85 -2.03 -0.40 5.89
N ILE A 86 -3.13 0.21 5.46
CA ILE A 86 -3.16 1.38 4.59
C ILE A 86 -3.53 2.58 5.46
N LYS A 87 -2.70 3.62 5.43
CA LYS A 87 -2.94 4.89 6.12
C LYS A 87 -3.05 6.02 5.11
N GLN A 88 -4.09 6.83 5.20
CA GLN A 88 -4.28 8.02 4.37
C GLN A 88 -4.92 9.12 5.23
N ALA A 89 -4.28 10.28 5.32
CA ALA A 89 -4.82 11.47 6.00
C ALA A 89 -5.43 11.21 7.41
N GLY A 90 -4.85 10.28 8.16
CA GLY A 90 -5.33 9.89 9.51
C GLY A 90 -6.36 8.76 9.53
N ILE A 91 -6.85 8.30 8.38
CA ILE A 91 -7.64 7.07 8.25
C ILE A 91 -6.67 5.88 8.17
N GLU A 92 -6.87 4.88 9.02
CA GLU A 92 -6.10 3.64 9.04
C GLU A 92 -7.02 2.44 8.75
N ILE A 93 -6.64 1.65 7.76
CA ILE A 93 -7.39 0.48 7.28
C ILE A 93 -6.45 -0.71 7.37
N THR A 94 -6.82 -1.71 8.16
CA THR A 94 -6.09 -2.97 8.21
C THR A 94 -6.83 -4.00 7.37
N LEU A 95 -6.10 -4.65 6.47
CA LEU A 95 -6.59 -5.68 5.57
C LEU A 95 -5.85 -7.00 5.84
N ASP A 96 -6.59 -8.04 6.16
CA ASP A 96 -6.08 -9.39 6.38
C ASP A 96 -6.67 -10.40 5.38
N ASP A 97 -6.30 -11.67 5.53
CA ASP A 97 -6.68 -12.72 4.58
C ASP A 97 -8.21 -12.92 4.48
N ALA A 98 -8.94 -12.59 5.55
CA ALA A 98 -10.38 -12.78 5.69
C ALA A 98 -11.23 -11.65 5.10
N ASP A 99 -10.63 -10.71 4.35
CA ASP A 99 -11.34 -9.57 3.75
C ASP A 99 -11.77 -9.83 2.29
N PRO A 100 -12.98 -10.40 2.05
CA PRO A 100 -13.49 -10.62 0.70
C PRO A 100 -13.77 -9.30 -0.06
N GLU A 101 -14.08 -8.22 0.67
CA GLU A 101 -14.48 -6.92 0.13
C GLU A 101 -13.35 -5.89 0.18
N THR A 102 -12.11 -6.35 -0.06
CA THR A 102 -10.89 -5.52 0.01
C THR A 102 -11.00 -4.22 -0.81
N VAL A 103 -11.51 -4.28 -2.04
CA VAL A 103 -11.63 -3.11 -2.93
C VAL A 103 -12.58 -2.07 -2.35
N GLU A 104 -13.77 -2.50 -1.93
CA GLU A 104 -14.81 -1.61 -1.41
C GLU A 104 -14.36 -0.92 -0.12
N LYS A 105 -13.69 -1.66 0.77
CA LYS A 105 -13.12 -1.10 2.01
C LYS A 105 -12.12 0.02 1.71
N ILE A 106 -11.20 -0.21 0.78
CA ILE A 106 -10.21 0.78 0.37
C ILE A 106 -10.91 2.00 -0.25
N VAL A 107 -11.79 1.79 -1.22
CA VAL A 107 -12.48 2.91 -1.90
C VAL A 107 -13.31 3.74 -0.93
N THR A 108 -14.06 3.10 -0.05
CA THR A 108 -14.93 3.79 0.92
C THR A 108 -14.12 4.61 1.91
N ALA A 109 -13.02 4.05 2.41
CA ALA A 109 -12.15 4.75 3.34
C ALA A 109 -11.43 5.92 2.67
N LEU A 110 -10.90 5.74 1.45
CA LEU A 110 -10.17 6.79 0.75
C LEU A 110 -11.07 7.90 0.16
N LYS A 111 -12.36 7.63 -0.08
CA LYS A 111 -13.34 8.63 -0.55
C LYS A 111 -13.75 9.63 0.53
N ARG A 112 -13.62 9.28 1.82
CA ARG A 112 -14.01 10.16 2.94
C ARG A 112 -13.15 11.43 3.05
N ASP A 113 -12.02 11.48 2.34
CA ASP A 113 -11.04 12.56 2.40
C ASP A 113 -10.93 13.36 1.08
N ALA A 114 -11.80 13.09 0.10
CA ALA A 114 -11.93 13.96 -1.07
C ALA A 114 -12.72 15.23 -0.66
N PRO A 115 -12.16 16.45 -0.82
CA PRO A 115 -12.88 17.69 -0.53
C PRO A 115 -14.09 17.90 -1.44
#